data_AF-A0A4U7BHX1-F1
#
_entry.id   AF-A0A4U7BHX1-F1
#
_cell.length_a   1.000
_cell.length_b   1.000
_cell.length_c   1.000
_cell.angle_alpha   90.00
_cell.angle_beta   90.00
_cell.angle_gamma   90.00
#
_symmetry.space_group_name_H-M   'P 1'
#
loop_
_entity.id
_entity.type
_entity.pdbx_description
1 polymer ?
#
loop_
_entity_poly.entity_id
_entity_poly.type
_entity_poly.pdbx_seq_one_letter_code
_entity_poly.pdbx_strand_id
1 'polypeptide(L)' 'MKYPNIYVKLAGEDGNAFSILAKVATALKKAGVSKEEINKFKEEATSSDYTHLLSVVMEWVNTD' A
#
# COMPACT_ATOMS: atom_id res chain seq x y z
N MET A 1 7.49 8.04 -3.89
CA MET A 1 6.06 8.05 -4.30
C MET A 1 5.94 7.67 -5.77
N LYS A 2 5.60 6.41 -6.05
CA LYS A 2 5.46 5.83 -7.39
C LYS A 2 4.14 6.22 -8.06
N TYR A 3 3.06 6.28 -7.28
CA TYR A 3 1.71 6.64 -7.72
C TYR A 3 1.14 7.79 -6.88
N PRO A 4 1.55 9.04 -7.15
CA PRO A 4 1.09 10.19 -6.37
C PRO A 4 -0.42 10.48 -6.51
N ASN A 5 -1.05 9.98 -7.57
CA ASN A 5 -2.50 10.12 -7.82
C ASN A 5 -3.35 9.15 -6.98
N ILE A 6 -2.72 8.16 -6.35
CA ILE A 6 -3.42 7.15 -5.55
C ILE A 6 -3.30 7.58 -4.10
N TYR A 7 -4.45 7.88 -3.50
CA TYR A 7 -4.52 8.34 -2.11
C TYR A 7 -5.14 7.25 -1.23
N VAL A 8 -4.46 6.91 -0.16
CA VAL A 8 -4.89 5.92 0.83
C VAL A 8 -4.86 6.55 2.21
N LYS A 9 -6.05 6.68 2.81
CA LYS A 9 -6.17 7.17 4.18
C LYS A 9 -5.72 6.11 5.17
N LEU A 10 -4.64 6.36 5.90
CA LEU A 10 -4.13 5.48 6.97
C LEU A 10 -4.64 5.92 8.35
N ALA A 11 -4.97 7.20 8.53
CA ALA A 11 -5.51 7.72 9.77
C ALA A 11 -6.90 7.14 10.13
N GLY A 12 -6.95 6.36 11.22
CA GLY A 12 -8.17 5.97 11.92
C GLY A 12 -8.65 4.53 11.75
N GLU A 13 -8.00 3.71 10.93
CA GLU A 13 -8.32 2.28 10.83
C GLU A 13 -7.25 1.45 11.54
N ASP A 14 -7.73 0.58 12.43
CA ASP A 14 -7.00 -0.40 13.24
C ASP A 14 -5.63 -0.77 12.66
N GLY A 15 -4.57 -0.56 13.46
CA GLY A 15 -3.15 -0.74 13.16
C GLY A 15 -2.70 -2.17 12.82
N ASN A 16 -3.49 -2.86 12.00
CA ASN A 16 -3.24 -4.18 11.48
C ASN A 16 -2.57 -4.05 10.10
N ALA A 17 -1.35 -4.58 10.00
CA ALA A 17 -0.56 -4.62 8.78
C ALA A 17 -1.37 -5.12 7.56
N PHE A 18 -2.15 -6.18 7.77
CA PHE A 18 -2.94 -6.81 6.72
C PHE A 18 -4.07 -5.91 6.19
N SER A 19 -4.71 -5.11 7.06
CA SER A 19 -5.78 -4.19 6.65
C SER A 19 -5.22 -3.08 5.76
N ILE A 20 -4.08 -2.50 6.14
CA ILE A 20 -3.37 -1.49 5.35
C ILE A 20 -2.99 -2.06 3.98
N LEU A 21 -2.38 -3.25 3.96
CA LEU A 21 -1.96 -3.90 2.72
C LEU A 21 -3.14 -4.18 1.79
N ALA A 22 -4.26 -4.70 2.32
CA ALA A 22 -5.46 -4.96 1.54
C ALA A 22 -6.06 -3.67 0.95
N LYS A 23 -6.05 -2.58 1.73
CA LYS A 23 -6.57 -1.27 1.33
C LYS A 23 -5.75 -0.65 0.21
N VAL A 24 -4.42 -0.67 0.33
CA VAL A 24 -3.50 -0.15 -0.69
C VAL A 24 -3.57 -0.99 -1.96
N ALA A 25 -3.58 -2.32 -1.85
CA ALA A 25 -3.74 -3.20 -3.01
C ALA A 25 -5.07 -2.95 -3.74
N THR A 26 -6.14 -2.66 -3.02
CA THR A 26 -7.44 -2.31 -3.59
C THR A 26 -7.39 -0.96 -4.30
N ALA A 27 -6.73 0.04 -3.70
CA ALA A 27 -6.57 1.36 -4.29
C ALA A 27 -5.74 1.30 -5.59
N LEU A 28 -4.63 0.55 -5.59
CA LEU A 28 -3.80 0.28 -6.76
C LEU A 28 -4.63 -0.38 -7.89
N LYS A 29 -5.42 -1.40 -7.54
CA LYS A 29 -6.31 -2.07 -8.51
C LYS A 29 -7.34 -1.11 -9.10
N LYS A 30 -7.96 -0.25 -8.28
CA LYS A 30 -8.94 0.75 -8.74
C LYS A 30 -8.32 1.81 -9.65
N ALA A 31 -7.06 2.15 -9.42
CA ALA A 31 -6.31 3.06 -10.26
C ALA A 31 -5.85 2.44 -11.60
N GLY A 32 -6.16 1.17 -11.86
CA GLY A 32 -5.77 0.48 -13.09
C GLY A 32 -4.32 -0.01 -13.09
N VAL A 33 -3.68 -0.11 -11.94
CA VAL A 33 -2.32 -0.66 -11.82
C VAL A 33 -2.34 -2.15 -12.20
N SER A 34 -1.36 -2.56 -13.00
CA SER A 34 -1.21 -3.96 -13.44
C SER A 34 -1.08 -4.92 -12.27
N LYS A 35 -1.62 -6.13 -12.43
CA LYS A 35 -1.57 -7.18 -11.41
C LYS A 35 -0.14 -7.51 -10.98
N GLU A 36 0.83 -7.45 -11.88
CA GLU A 36 2.25 -7.66 -11.59
C GLU A 36 2.81 -6.62 -10.61
N GLU A 37 2.51 -5.34 -10.82
CA GLU A 37 2.97 -4.26 -9.93
C GLU A 37 2.31 -4.35 -8.55
N ILE A 38 1.02 -4.72 -8.51
CA ILE A 38 0.34 -5.00 -7.25
C ILE A 38 0.98 -6.19 -6.52
N ASN A 39 1.45 -7.20 -7.26
CA ASN A 39 2.10 -8.35 -6.65
C ASN A 39 3.48 -7.99 -6.08
N LYS A 40 4.28 -7.21 -6.82
CA LYS A 40 5.55 -6.66 -6.31
C LYS A 40 5.36 -5.84 -5.06
N PHE A 41 4.38 -4.93 -5.07
CA PHE A 41 4.04 -4.15 -3.88
C PHE A 41 3.73 -5.06 -2.68
N LYS A 42 2.94 -6.12 -2.88
CA LYS A 42 2.61 -7.06 -1.81
C LYS A 42 3.82 -7.83 -1.30
N GLU A 43 4.69 -8.31 -2.20
CA GLU A 43 5.91 -9.02 -1.82
C GLU A 43 6.85 -8.12 -1.03
N GLU A 44 7.09 -6.88 -1.48
CA GLU A 44 7.89 -5.89 -0.74
C GLU A 44 7.25 -5.58 0.62
N ALA A 45 5.96 -5.24 0.62
CA ALA A 45 5.22 -4.88 1.83
C ALA A 45 5.13 -5.99 2.88
N THR A 46 5.27 -7.26 2.49
CA THR A 46 5.22 -8.44 3.40
C THR A 46 6.60 -9.01 3.73
N SER A 47 7.68 -8.38 3.26
CA SER A 47 9.05 -8.92 3.42
C SER A 47 9.59 -8.81 4.85
N SER A 48 9.06 -7.90 5.67
CA SER A 48 9.59 -7.58 7.00
C SER A 48 8.45 -7.18 7.96
N ASP A 49 8.61 -6.08 8.68
CA ASP A 49 7.78 -5.71 9.82
C ASP A 49 6.77 -4.60 9.47
N TYR A 50 5.91 -4.28 10.44
CA TYR A 50 4.90 -3.22 10.31
C TYR A 50 5.48 -1.87 9.84
N THR A 51 6.65 -1.48 10.34
CA THR A 51 7.34 -0.26 9.93
C THR A 51 7.79 -0.33 8.47
N HIS A 52 8.25 -1.50 8.01
CA HIS A 52 8.64 -1.70 6.61
C HIS A 52 7.43 -1.58 5.69
N LEU A 53 6.31 -2.22 6.05
CA LEU A 53 5.04 -2.05 5.35
C LEU A 53 4.67 -0.58 5.19
N LEU A 54 4.71 0.21 6.28
CA LEU A 54 4.38 1.63 6.23
C LEU A 54 5.31 2.40 5.29
N SER A 55 6.62 2.14 5.32
CA SER A 55 7.58 2.75 4.42
C SER A 55 7.25 2.45 2.96
N VAL A 56 7.04 1.17 2.63
CA VAL A 56 6.68 0.74 1.27
C VAL A 56 5.38 1.41 0.82
N VAL A 57 4.37 1.48 1.70
CA VAL A 57 3.09 2.14 1.37
C VAL A 57 3.29 3.63 1.06
N MET A 58 4.04 4.37 1.88
CA MET A 58 4.35 5.79 1.63
C MET A 58 5.22 5.99 0.38
N GLU A 59 6.07 5.02 0.03
CA GLU A 59 6.86 5.05 -1.20
C GLU A 59 6.03 4.79 -2.46
N TRP A 60 4.98 3.98 -2.35
CA TRP A 60 4.15 3.58 -3.48
C TRP A 60 2.98 4.53 -3.73
N VAL A 61 2.26 4.96 -2.69
CA VAL A 61 1.03 5.76 -2.79
C VAL A 61 1.09 6.98 -1.88
N ASN A 62 0.18 7.93 -2.10
CA ASN A 62 0.02 9.06 -1.20
C ASN A 62 -0.82 8.64 0.01
N THR A 63 -0.39 9.02 1.21
CA THR A 63 -1.04 8.66 2.47
C THR A 63 -1.23 9.89 3.34
N ASP A 64 -2.31 9.89 4.10
CA ASP A 64 -2.71 10.94 5.05
C ASP A 64 -2.59 10.47 6.50
#